data_AF-A0A1Z4V658-F1
#
_entry.id   AF-A0A1Z4V658-F1
#
_cell.length_a   1.000
_cell.length_b   1.000
_cell.length_c   1.000
_cell.angle_alpha   90.00
_cell.angle_beta   90.00
_cell.angle_gamma   90.00
#
_symmetry.space_group_name_H-M   'P 1'
#
loop_
_entity.id
_entity.type
_entity.pdbx_description
1 polymer ?
#
loop_
_entity_poly.entity_id
_entity_poly.type
_entity_poly.pdbx_seq_one_letter_code
_entity_poly.pdbx_strand_id
1 'polypeptide(L)'
;MKTMKINPIVSTFFYCGILTLSMSITSPRLVFANYHQTKDTKQESIINLTLNDLKENNFLKISAANGFVGNIKLNGRNIKKIVANNTQIPLANILKKGKNILEIAGVYKSTGFPFQVELLGPNIQLSQSSGGSRNIKQILVIYVDENNIILDDENQ
;
A
#
# COMPACT_ATOMS: atom_id res chain seq x y z
N MET A 1 -29.40 67.88 10.90
CA MET A 1 -28.31 66.95 10.54
C MET A 1 -28.65 66.34 9.18
N LYS A 2 -27.78 66.52 8.19
CA LYS A 2 -28.06 66.36 6.75
C LYS A 2 -27.91 64.89 6.34
N THR A 3 -28.97 64.26 5.84
CA THR A 3 -28.95 62.90 5.29
C THR A 3 -28.27 62.90 3.92
N MET A 4 -27.27 62.03 3.74
CA MET A 4 -26.45 61.93 2.53
C MET A 4 -26.97 60.80 1.63
N LYS A 5 -26.96 61.09 0.33
CA LYS A 5 -27.55 60.33 -0.78
C LYS A 5 -26.88 58.98 -1.03
N ILE A 6 -27.70 58.00 -1.40
CA ILE A 6 -27.32 56.70 -1.97
C ILE A 6 -27.23 56.86 -3.49
N ASN A 7 -26.21 56.28 -4.13
CA ASN A 7 -26.18 56.00 -5.56
C ASN A 7 -25.47 54.65 -5.83
N PRO A 8 -25.83 53.94 -6.91
CA PRO A 8 -25.72 52.49 -7.02
C PRO A 8 -24.38 52.03 -7.63
N ILE A 9 -23.85 50.90 -7.19
CA ILE A 9 -22.73 50.22 -7.86
C ILE A 9 -23.30 49.08 -8.70
N VAL A 10 -23.06 49.23 -10.00
CA VAL A 10 -23.44 48.32 -11.08
C VAL A 10 -22.63 47.03 -10.99
N SER A 11 -23.37 45.94 -11.24
CA SER A 11 -22.99 44.55 -11.45
C SER A 11 -21.68 44.31 -12.22
N THR A 12 -20.91 43.32 -11.76
CA THR A 12 -20.11 42.47 -12.65
C THR A 12 -20.13 41.05 -12.09
N PHE A 13 -21.06 40.22 -12.58
CA PHE A 13 -21.03 38.78 -12.34
C PHE A 13 -19.86 38.18 -13.14
N PHE A 14 -18.75 37.91 -12.45
CA PHE A 14 -17.71 37.04 -12.97
C PHE A 14 -18.25 35.60 -12.95
N TYR A 15 -18.68 35.11 -14.11
CA TYR A 15 -18.92 33.69 -14.32
C TYR A 15 -17.57 32.97 -14.24
N CYS A 16 -17.21 32.51 -13.04
CA CYS A 16 -16.14 31.53 -12.87
C CYS A 16 -16.75 30.16 -13.21
N GLY A 17 -16.67 29.77 -14.48
CA GLY A 17 -16.90 28.40 -14.89
C GLY A 17 -15.84 27.53 -14.23
N ILE A 18 -16.16 26.93 -13.09
CA ILE A 18 -15.31 25.91 -12.49
C ILE A 18 -15.46 24.68 -13.39
N LEU A 19 -14.47 24.48 -14.25
CA LEU A 19 -14.28 23.22 -14.97
C LEU A 19 -13.95 22.16 -13.91
N THR A 20 -14.95 21.45 -13.41
CA THR A 20 -14.74 20.32 -12.51
C THR A 20 -14.16 19.18 -13.33
N LEU A 21 -12.83 19.13 -13.46
CA LEU A 21 -12.15 17.88 -13.72
C LEU A 21 -12.47 16.99 -12.53
N SER A 22 -13.47 16.13 -12.69
CA SER A 22 -13.77 15.03 -11.78
C SER A 22 -12.58 14.07 -11.84
N MET A 23 -11.51 14.40 -11.13
CA MET A 23 -10.44 13.45 -10.87
C MET A 23 -11.08 12.31 -10.08
N SER A 24 -11.14 11.13 -10.66
CA SER A 24 -11.54 9.91 -9.96
C SER A 24 -10.58 9.74 -8.78
N ILE A 25 -11.08 9.99 -7.58
CA ILE A 25 -10.34 9.76 -6.34
C ILE A 25 -10.42 8.25 -6.09
N THR A 26 -9.53 7.49 -6.72
CA THR A 26 -9.36 6.07 -6.37
C THR A 26 -8.76 6.03 -4.98
N SER A 27 -9.63 5.85 -3.98
CA SER A 27 -9.21 5.73 -2.59
C SER A 27 -8.40 4.44 -2.43
N PRO A 28 -7.16 4.48 -1.90
CA PRO A 28 -6.38 3.28 -1.70
C PRO A 28 -7.07 2.37 -0.68
N ARG A 29 -7.13 1.07 -0.98
CA ARG A 29 -7.72 0.09 -0.06
C ARG A 29 -6.76 -0.17 1.10
N LEU A 30 -7.02 0.45 2.25
CA LEU A 30 -6.23 0.25 3.46
C LEU A 30 -6.60 -1.08 4.14
N VAL A 31 -5.60 -1.95 4.35
CA VAL A 31 -5.75 -3.18 5.13
C VAL A 31 -4.80 -3.11 6.32
N PHE A 32 -5.34 -3.12 7.54
CA PHE A 32 -4.56 -3.16 8.78
C PHE A 32 -4.62 -4.58 9.35
N ALA A 33 -3.46 -5.18 9.65
CA ALA A 33 -3.38 -6.53 10.19
C ALA A 33 -3.07 -6.53 11.69
N ASN A 34 -3.76 -7.40 12.44
CA ASN A 34 -3.68 -7.51 13.90
C ASN A 34 -2.31 -8.01 14.39
N TYR A 35 -1.84 -7.41 15.49
CA TYR A 35 -0.56 -7.68 16.14
C TYR A 35 -0.75 -8.66 17.32
N HIS A 36 0.02 -9.75 17.35
CA HIS A 36 0.07 -10.67 18.49
C HIS A 36 1.53 -10.92 18.88
N GLN A 37 1.88 -10.61 20.13
CA GLN A 37 3.27 -10.61 20.62
C GLN A 37 3.69 -11.99 21.14
N THR A 38 4.56 -12.66 20.39
CA THR A 38 5.30 -13.86 20.83
C THR A 38 6.79 -13.70 20.57
N LYS A 39 7.65 -14.52 21.21
CA LYS A 39 9.12 -14.47 21.01
C LYS A 39 9.53 -14.55 19.54
N ASP A 40 8.72 -15.21 18.72
CA ASP A 40 8.75 -15.12 17.26
C ASP A 40 7.60 -14.24 16.79
N THR A 41 7.88 -13.22 15.98
CA THR A 41 6.81 -12.40 15.38
C THR A 41 6.42 -13.03 14.06
N LYS A 42 5.31 -13.77 14.06
CA LYS A 42 4.62 -14.22 12.84
C LYS A 42 3.47 -13.27 12.55
N GLN A 43 3.47 -12.66 11.37
CA GLN A 43 2.33 -11.90 10.87
C GLN A 43 1.91 -12.44 9.52
N GLU A 44 0.60 -12.53 9.31
CA GLU A 44 0.01 -12.98 8.06
C GLU A 44 -1.02 -11.95 7.59
N SER A 45 -1.03 -11.64 6.30
CA SER A 45 -2.08 -10.80 5.71
C SER A 45 -2.48 -11.31 4.35
N ILE A 46 -3.73 -11.03 4.02
CA ILE A 46 -4.32 -11.36 2.75
C ILE A 46 -4.63 -10.05 2.02
N ILE A 47 -4.25 -9.97 0.76
CA ILE A 47 -4.57 -8.85 -0.12
C ILE A 47 -5.04 -9.38 -1.46
N ASN A 48 -6.00 -8.68 -2.04
CA ASN A 48 -6.54 -8.97 -3.36
C ASN A 48 -6.11 -7.83 -4.29
N LEU A 49 -5.48 -8.20 -5.40
CA LEU A 49 -5.04 -7.31 -6.46
C LEU A 49 -5.74 -7.68 -7.76
N THR A 50 -5.88 -6.71 -8.65
CA THR A 50 -6.32 -6.93 -10.02
C THR A 50 -5.11 -7.09 -10.94
N LEU A 51 -5.31 -7.68 -12.12
CA LEU A 51 -4.26 -7.68 -13.16
C LEU A 51 -3.86 -6.27 -13.61
N ASN A 52 -4.78 -5.30 -13.53
CA ASN A 52 -4.47 -3.90 -13.85
C ASN A 52 -3.55 -3.30 -12.80
N ASP A 53 -3.78 -3.60 -11.51
CA ASP A 53 -2.84 -3.18 -10.46
C ASP A 53 -1.44 -3.71 -10.75
N LEU A 54 -1.28 -4.96 -11.24
CA LEU A 54 0.04 -5.50 -11.59
C LEU A 54 0.73 -4.81 -12.78
N LYS A 55 -0.02 -4.18 -13.69
CA LYS A 55 0.58 -3.40 -14.79
C LYS A 55 1.18 -2.10 -14.28
N GLU A 56 0.71 -1.63 -13.13
CA GLU A 56 1.25 -0.46 -12.47
C GLU A 56 2.50 -0.80 -11.67
N ASN A 57 3.25 0.25 -11.31
CA ASN A 57 4.55 0.15 -10.67
C ASN A 57 4.41 -0.28 -9.20
N ASN A 58 4.09 -1.56 -8.98
CA ASN A 58 3.94 -2.15 -7.66
C ASN A 58 5.27 -2.61 -7.11
N PHE A 59 5.58 -2.21 -5.87
CA PHE A 59 6.79 -2.59 -5.18
C PHE A 59 6.51 -3.14 -3.80
N LEU A 60 7.23 -4.20 -3.46
CA LEU A 60 7.47 -4.57 -2.08
C LEU A 60 8.65 -3.75 -1.57
N LYS A 61 8.44 -2.99 -0.50
CA LYS A 61 9.49 -2.28 0.21
C LYS A 61 9.62 -2.87 1.60
N ILE A 62 10.85 -3.18 1.99
CA ILE A 62 11.19 -3.70 3.31
C ILE A 62 12.17 -2.73 3.95
N SER A 63 11.76 -2.16 5.08
CA SER A 63 12.60 -1.28 5.89
C SER A 63 12.93 -1.99 7.19
N ALA A 64 14.22 -2.17 7.47
CA ALA A 64 14.72 -2.85 8.65
C ALA A 64 15.90 -2.08 9.23
N ALA A 65 16.13 -2.17 10.54
CA ALA A 65 17.35 -1.64 11.13
C ALA A 65 18.61 -2.41 10.68
N ASN A 66 19.77 -1.79 10.91
CA ASN A 66 21.06 -2.37 10.61
C ASN A 66 21.26 -3.73 11.30
N GLY A 67 21.80 -4.70 10.57
CA GLY A 67 22.06 -6.04 11.09
C GLY A 67 20.90 -7.01 10.97
N PHE A 68 19.81 -6.64 10.26
CA PHE A 68 18.84 -7.61 9.77
C PHE A 68 19.43 -8.40 8.59
N VAL A 69 19.32 -9.73 8.62
CA VAL A 69 19.65 -10.60 7.50
C VAL A 69 18.48 -11.55 7.27
N GLY A 70 17.99 -11.58 6.04
CA GLY A 70 16.81 -12.37 5.71
C GLY A 70 16.72 -12.76 4.25
N ASN A 71 15.62 -13.41 3.91
CA ASN A 71 15.29 -13.79 2.55
C ASN A 71 13.81 -13.51 2.28
N ILE A 72 13.52 -13.28 1.02
CA ILE A 72 12.19 -13.11 0.47
C ILE A 72 11.95 -14.30 -0.44
N LYS A 73 10.87 -15.03 -0.19
CA LYS A 73 10.44 -16.16 -1.01
C LYS A 73 9.09 -15.86 -1.64
N LEU A 74 8.92 -16.28 -2.89
CA LEU A 74 7.64 -16.28 -3.58
C LEU A 74 7.27 -17.71 -3.92
N ASN A 75 6.12 -18.17 -3.44
CA ASN A 75 5.64 -19.55 -3.62
C ASN A 75 6.72 -20.58 -3.24
N GLY A 76 7.41 -20.34 -2.12
CA GLY A 76 8.49 -21.18 -1.60
C GLY A 76 9.87 -20.98 -2.26
N ARG A 77 9.98 -20.26 -3.38
CA ARG A 77 11.25 -20.02 -4.09
C ARG A 77 11.91 -18.73 -3.63
N ASN A 78 13.19 -18.75 -3.32
CA ASN A 78 13.92 -17.54 -2.93
C ASN A 78 14.07 -16.59 -4.13
N ILE A 79 13.57 -15.38 -3.99
CA ILE A 79 13.64 -14.34 -5.03
C ILE A 79 14.67 -13.25 -4.70
N LYS A 80 15.00 -13.07 -3.42
CA LYS A 80 15.94 -12.03 -2.98
C LYS A 80 16.43 -12.27 -1.55
N LYS A 81 17.72 -12.01 -1.33
CA LYS A 81 18.32 -11.89 0.00
C LYS A 81 18.24 -10.44 0.49
N ILE A 82 17.87 -10.26 1.76
CA ILE A 82 17.85 -8.96 2.45
C ILE A 82 19.18 -8.84 3.21
N VAL A 83 20.01 -7.89 2.79
CA VAL A 83 21.33 -7.61 3.39
C VAL A 83 21.49 -6.16 3.83
N ALA A 84 20.54 -5.29 3.47
CA ALA A 84 20.55 -3.86 3.75
C ALA A 84 19.32 -3.47 4.57
N ASN A 85 19.39 -2.28 5.15
CA ASN A 85 18.31 -1.63 5.91
C ASN A 85 17.09 -1.27 5.05
N ASN A 86 17.24 -1.21 3.73
CA ASN A 86 16.16 -1.00 2.80
C ASN A 86 16.28 -1.95 1.61
N THR A 87 15.21 -2.67 1.28
CA THR A 87 15.14 -3.55 0.11
C THR A 87 13.83 -3.30 -0.62
N GLN A 88 13.92 -3.01 -1.91
CA GLN A 88 12.76 -2.83 -2.78
C GLN A 88 12.78 -3.85 -3.92
N ILE A 89 11.61 -4.43 -4.22
CA ILE A 89 11.44 -5.41 -5.29
C ILE A 89 10.19 -5.07 -6.11
N PRO A 90 10.31 -4.93 -7.45
CA PRO A 90 9.14 -4.81 -8.31
C PRO A 90 8.36 -6.12 -8.33
N LEU A 91 7.05 -6.04 -8.14
CA LEU A 91 6.18 -7.21 -8.04
C LEU A 91 5.47 -7.56 -9.35
N ALA A 92 5.32 -6.58 -10.25
CA ALA A 92 4.62 -6.70 -11.53
C ALA A 92 5.01 -7.96 -12.34
N ASN A 93 6.31 -8.27 -12.39
CA ASN A 93 6.83 -9.35 -13.22
C ASN A 93 6.98 -10.70 -12.50
N ILE A 94 6.70 -10.75 -11.20
CA ILE A 94 6.90 -11.97 -10.40
C ILE A 94 5.58 -12.54 -9.86
N LEU A 95 4.59 -11.68 -9.62
CA LEU A 95 3.24 -12.13 -9.26
C LEU A 95 2.52 -12.68 -10.49
N LYS A 96 1.72 -13.72 -10.28
CA LYS A 96 0.91 -14.35 -11.33
C LYS A 96 -0.56 -14.29 -10.96
N LYS A 97 -1.45 -14.44 -11.95
CA LYS A 97 -2.89 -14.65 -11.71
C LYS A 97 -3.11 -15.78 -10.71
N GLY A 98 -4.06 -15.60 -9.79
CA GLY A 98 -4.37 -16.51 -8.70
C GLY A 98 -3.58 -16.23 -7.42
N LYS A 99 -3.38 -17.27 -6.61
CA LYS A 99 -2.74 -17.18 -5.29
C LYS A 99 -1.22 -17.08 -5.39
N ASN A 100 -0.66 -16.08 -4.75
CA ASN A 100 0.78 -15.91 -4.55
C ASN A 100 1.07 -15.82 -3.05
N ILE A 101 2.10 -16.51 -2.59
CA ILE A 101 2.52 -16.49 -1.18
C ILE A 101 3.90 -15.87 -1.13
N LEU A 102 3.97 -14.67 -0.59
CA LEU A 102 5.21 -13.95 -0.35
C LEU A 102 5.60 -14.14 1.11
N GLU A 103 6.72 -14.79 1.36
CA GLU A 103 7.26 -15.00 2.70
C GLU A 103 8.53 -14.18 2.88
N ILE A 104 8.60 -13.46 3.99
CA ILE A 104 9.72 -12.64 4.39
C ILE A 104 10.17 -13.17 5.73
N ALA A 105 11.36 -13.75 5.78
CA ALA A 105 11.89 -14.33 7.00
C ALA A 105 13.34 -13.90 7.21
N GLY A 106 13.69 -13.63 8.46
CA GLY A 106 15.04 -13.22 8.79
C GLY A 106 15.25 -13.01 10.26
N VAL A 107 16.46 -12.60 10.60
CA VAL A 107 16.88 -12.39 11.97
C VAL A 107 17.58 -11.05 12.15
N TYR A 108 17.36 -10.43 13.30
CA TYR A 108 18.16 -9.31 13.78
C TYR A 108 19.31 -9.80 14.66
N LYS A 109 20.48 -9.16 14.52
CA LYS A 109 21.57 -9.33 15.48
C LYS A 109 21.19 -8.90 16.90
N SER A 110 20.29 -7.92 17.06
CA SER A 110 19.85 -7.38 18.36
C SER A 110 18.33 -7.17 18.40
N THR A 111 17.72 -7.27 19.58
CA THR A 111 16.28 -7.00 19.80
C THR A 111 15.95 -5.51 19.77
N GLY A 112 14.67 -5.18 19.62
CA GLY A 112 14.15 -3.82 19.84
C GLY A 112 14.10 -2.92 18.61
N PHE A 113 14.47 -3.44 17.44
CA PHE A 113 14.45 -2.65 16.21
C PHE A 113 13.14 -2.80 15.44
N PRO A 114 12.64 -1.71 14.83
CA PRO A 114 11.49 -1.79 13.95
C PRO A 114 11.85 -2.53 12.65
N PHE A 115 10.91 -3.35 12.22
CA PHE A 115 10.83 -3.98 10.91
C PHE A 115 9.52 -3.55 10.26
N GLN A 116 9.58 -3.15 9.01
CA GLN A 116 8.40 -2.74 8.27
C GLN A 116 8.41 -3.34 6.87
N VAL A 117 7.27 -3.87 6.46
CA VAL A 117 7.00 -4.34 5.11
C VAL A 117 5.85 -3.54 4.54
N GLU A 118 6.10 -2.94 3.39
CA GLU A 118 5.14 -2.11 2.68
C GLU A 118 4.91 -2.70 1.29
N LEU A 119 3.65 -2.88 0.92
CA LEU A 119 3.25 -3.07 -0.47
C LEU A 119 2.74 -1.74 -0.97
N LEU A 120 3.43 -1.17 -1.95
CA LEU A 120 3.15 0.15 -2.50
C LEU A 120 2.76 0.01 -3.97
N GLY A 121 1.65 0.64 -4.35
CA GLY A 121 1.15 0.77 -5.71
C GLY A 121 0.16 1.92 -5.80
N PRO A 122 -0.24 2.38 -6.99
CA PRO A 122 -1.10 3.56 -7.12
C PRO A 122 -2.45 3.41 -6.40
N ASN A 123 -2.96 2.19 -6.26
CA ASN A 123 -4.21 1.90 -5.53
C ASN A 123 -3.99 1.00 -4.30
N ILE A 124 -2.73 0.78 -3.89
CA ILE A 124 -2.37 -0.21 -2.88
C ILE A 124 -1.43 0.39 -1.86
N GLN A 125 -1.85 0.36 -0.60
CA GLN A 125 -0.97 0.64 0.53
C GLN A 125 -1.26 -0.38 1.64
N LEU A 126 -0.42 -1.42 1.70
CA LEU A 126 -0.38 -2.36 2.83
C LEU A 126 0.90 -2.07 3.63
N SER A 127 0.79 -1.95 4.95
CA SER A 127 1.94 -1.82 5.83
C SER A 127 1.83 -2.79 6.99
N GLN A 128 2.87 -3.59 7.20
CA GLN A 128 3.03 -4.45 8.36
C GLN A 128 4.26 -3.98 9.12
N SER A 129 4.13 -3.81 10.43
CA SER A 129 5.26 -3.50 11.29
C SER A 129 5.40 -4.54 12.39
N SER A 130 6.65 -4.91 12.67
CA SER A 130 7.00 -5.77 13.80
C SER A 130 8.20 -5.17 14.53
N GLY A 131 8.17 -5.20 15.85
CA GLY A 131 9.26 -4.73 16.70
C GLY A 131 9.52 -5.70 17.85
N GLY A 132 10.70 -5.62 18.45
CA GLY A 132 10.99 -6.33 19.70
C GLY A 132 11.40 -7.81 19.58
N SER A 133 11.27 -8.45 18.41
CA SER A 133 11.76 -9.83 18.20
C SER A 133 13.07 -9.90 17.43
N ARG A 134 13.90 -10.91 17.74
CA ARG A 134 15.08 -11.25 16.92
C ARG A 134 14.70 -12.02 15.66
N ASN A 135 13.58 -12.75 15.67
CA ASN A 135 13.16 -13.58 14.54
C ASN A 135 11.89 -13.00 13.94
N ILE A 136 11.94 -12.70 12.65
CA ILE A 136 10.80 -12.17 11.91
C ILE A 136 10.34 -13.20 10.89
N LYS A 137 9.02 -13.42 10.84
CA LYS A 137 8.36 -14.16 9.77
C LYS A 137 7.07 -13.44 9.36
N GLN A 138 7.10 -12.78 8.22
CA GLN A 138 5.91 -12.17 7.63
C GLN A 138 5.47 -12.96 6.40
N ILE A 139 4.17 -13.18 6.28
CA ILE A 139 3.53 -13.89 5.16
C ILE A 139 2.48 -12.95 4.56
N LEU A 140 2.61 -12.65 3.28
CA LEU A 140 1.61 -11.96 2.50
C LEU A 140 1.03 -12.94 1.49
N VAL A 141 -0.26 -13.24 1.63
CA VAL A 141 -1.03 -14.00 0.65
C VAL A 141 -1.69 -13.01 -0.30
N ILE A 142 -1.28 -13.02 -1.55
CA ILE A 142 -1.70 -12.08 -2.58
C ILE A 142 -2.51 -12.84 -3.61
N TYR A 143 -3.82 -12.60 -3.68
CA TYR A 143 -4.66 -13.09 -4.77
C TYR A 143 -4.67 -12.05 -5.89
N VAL A 144 -4.47 -12.51 -7.12
CA VAL A 144 -4.47 -11.67 -8.32
C VAL A 144 -5.57 -12.14 -9.26
N ASP A 145 -6.60 -11.32 -9.46
CA ASP A 145 -7.76 -11.69 -10.27
C ASP A 145 -7.97 -10.74 -11.46
N GLU A 146 -8.85 -11.12 -12.38
CA GLU A 146 -9.16 -10.39 -13.62
C GLU A 146 -10.13 -9.22 -13.45
N ASN A 147 -10.73 -9.03 -12.27
CA ASN A 147 -11.89 -8.16 -12.16
C ASN A 147 -11.55 -6.67 -12.18
N ASN A 148 -11.93 -6.05 -13.30
CA ASN A 148 -12.38 -4.68 -13.42
C ASN A 148 -13.76 -4.61 -12.72
N ILE A 149 -13.85 -4.06 -11.51
CA ILE A 149 -15.18 -3.75 -10.95
C ILE A 149 -15.66 -2.50 -11.68
N ILE A 150 -16.34 -2.69 -12.81
CA ILE A 150 -17.33 -1.73 -13.29
C ILE A 150 -18.62 -2.16 -12.60
N LEU A 151 -19.01 -1.45 -11.54
CA LEU A 151 -20.41 -1.45 -11.09
C LEU A 151 -21.11 -0.36 -11.88
N ASP A 152 -21.41 -0.63 -13.14
CA ASP A 152 -22.54 0.00 -13.80
C ASP A 152 -23.73 -0.90 -13.51
N ASP A 153 -24.31 -0.74 -12.32
CA ASP A 153 -25.73 -1.05 -12.17
C ASP A 153 -26.46 0.28 -12.30
N GLU A 154 -26.84 0.56 -13.56
CA GLU A 154 -28.09 1.24 -13.82
C GLU A 154 -29.18 0.58 -12.97
N ASN A 155 -29.68 1.30 -11.97
CA ASN A 155 -31.06 1.10 -11.57
C ASN A 155 -31.86 2.30 -12.06
N GLN A 156 -32.76 1.93 -12.97
CA GLN A 156 -33.88 2.62 -13.60
C GLN A 156 -34.62 3.61 -12.70
#